data_AF-A0A7X6PEN0-F1
#
_entry.id   AF-A0A7X6PEN0-F1
#
_cell.length_a   1.000
_cell.length_b   1.000
_cell.length_c   1.000
_cell.angle_alpha   90.00
_cell.angle_beta   90.00
_cell.angle_gamma   90.00
#
_symmetry.space_group_name_H-M   'P 1'
#
loop_
_entity.id
_entity.type
_entity.pdbx_description
1 polymer ?
#
loop_
_entity_poly.entity_id
_entity_poly.type
_entity_poly.pdbx_seq_one_letter_code
_entity_poly.pdbx_strand_id
1 'polypeptide(L)'
;MVNEWLRSGSIVILDRYTFSNIAYQCAKLDEGKEREELTEWILDLEFRHFGIPVPDLNIFLDVPFAFTEKKLLLSRTGDDRKYLGGTRDIHEESLLFQKKVREVYLQLARRED
;
A
#
# COMPACT_ATOMS: atom_id res chain seq x y z
N MET A 1 -14.75 -1.67 -19.06
CA MET A 1 -14.63 -0.29 -18.56
C MET A 1 -13.21 0.27 -18.69
N VAL A 2 -12.24 -0.02 -17.80
CA VAL A 2 -10.87 0.55 -17.93
C VAL A 2 -10.23 0.23 -19.29
N ASN A 3 -10.32 -1.03 -19.72
CA ASN A 3 -9.86 -1.48 -21.05
C ASN A 3 -10.55 -0.78 -22.24
N GLU A 4 -11.75 -0.23 -22.07
CA GLU A 4 -12.44 0.50 -23.14
C GLU A 4 -11.97 1.95 -23.18
N TRP A 5 -11.81 2.59 -22.02
CA TRP A 5 -11.26 3.94 -21.90
C TRP A 5 -9.83 4.03 -22.44
N LEU A 6 -8.99 3.04 -22.14
CA LEU A 6 -7.64 2.96 -22.69
C LEU A 6 -7.68 2.79 -24.21
N ARG A 7 -8.56 1.92 -24.74
CA ARG A 7 -8.73 1.74 -26.19
C ARG A 7 -9.26 2.98 -26.90
N SER A 8 -10.01 3.84 -26.22
CA SER A 8 -10.47 5.12 -26.78
C SER A 8 -9.44 6.25 -26.68
N GLY A 9 -8.22 5.98 -26.18
CA GLY A 9 -7.15 6.97 -26.03
C GLY A 9 -7.28 7.88 -24.81
N SER A 10 -8.07 7.48 -23.81
CA SER A 10 -8.23 8.25 -22.57
C SER A 10 -7.04 8.03 -21.64
N ILE A 11 -6.65 9.07 -20.90
CA ILE A 11 -5.75 8.94 -19.75
C ILE A 11 -6.58 8.52 -18.54
N VAL A 12 -6.25 7.38 -17.94
CA VAL A 12 -6.94 6.84 -16.75
C VAL A 12 -6.03 7.00 -15.54
N ILE A 13 -6.50 7.72 -14.53
CA ILE A 13 -5.81 7.86 -13.24
C ILE A 13 -6.55 7.03 -12.21
N LEU A 14 -5.85 6.14 -11.53
CA LEU A 14 -6.39 5.28 -10.48
C LEU A 14 -5.81 5.69 -9.13
N ASP A 15 -6.68 5.97 -8.15
CA ASP A 15 -6.27 6.05 -6.75
C ASP A 15 -6.12 4.63 -6.21
N ARG A 16 -4.86 4.17 -6.21
CA ARG A 16 -4.40 2.80 -5.91
C ARG A 16 -4.63 1.81 -7.05
N TYR A 17 -3.69 0.88 -7.15
CA TYR A 17 -3.69 -0.22 -8.11
C TYR A 17 -2.84 -1.39 -7.55
N THR A 18 -2.33 -2.28 -8.40
CA THR A 18 -1.58 -3.50 -8.02
C THR A 18 -0.49 -3.28 -6.98
N PHE A 19 0.32 -2.23 -7.13
CA PHE A 19 1.43 -1.93 -6.18
C PHE A 19 0.93 -1.64 -4.77
N SER A 20 -0.33 -1.19 -4.60
CA SER A 20 -0.94 -1.06 -3.28
C SER A 20 -1.25 -2.41 -2.64
N ASN A 21 -1.67 -3.41 -3.43
CA ASN A 21 -1.85 -4.76 -2.91
C ASN A 21 -0.50 -5.34 -2.46
N ILE A 22 0.52 -5.23 -3.32
CA ILE A 22 1.89 -5.68 -3.01
C ILE A 22 2.37 -5.04 -1.69
N ALA A 23 2.34 -3.71 -1.58
CA ALA A 23 2.85 -3.01 -0.39
C ALA A 23 2.17 -3.46 0.91
N TYR A 24 0.85 -3.64 0.92
CA TYR A 24 0.11 -4.01 2.13
C TYR A 24 0.22 -5.49 2.49
N GLN A 25 0.31 -6.39 1.51
CA GLN A 25 0.47 -7.82 1.81
C GLN A 25 1.91 -8.14 2.19
N CYS A 26 2.89 -7.60 1.46
CA CYS A 26 4.31 -7.83 1.71
C CYS A 26 4.79 -7.23 3.04
N ALA A 27 4.17 -6.15 3.51
CA ALA A 27 4.48 -5.57 4.82
C ALA A 27 4.12 -6.48 6.02
N LYS A 28 3.32 -7.54 5.80
CA LYS A 28 2.99 -8.54 6.82
C LYS A 28 4.09 -9.60 6.97
N LEU A 29 4.97 -9.72 5.98
CA LEU A 29 6.08 -10.65 5.98
C LEU A 29 7.37 -9.90 6.33
N ASP A 30 8.35 -10.63 6.85
CA ASP A 30 9.71 -10.09 7.00
C ASP A 30 10.38 -9.93 5.63
N GLU A 31 11.47 -9.17 5.59
CA GLU A 31 12.21 -8.95 4.36
C GLU A 31 12.96 -10.22 3.94
N GLY A 32 13.00 -10.50 2.64
CA GLY A 32 13.69 -11.64 2.07
C GLY A 32 12.84 -12.42 1.07
N LYS A 33 13.19 -13.69 0.89
CA LYS A 33 12.70 -14.54 -0.20
C LYS A 33 11.18 -14.68 -0.25
N GLU A 34 10.52 -14.88 0.89
CA GLU A 34 9.05 -15.05 0.93
C GLU A 34 8.32 -13.79 0.47
N ARG A 35 8.86 -12.60 0.79
CA ARG A 35 8.28 -11.32 0.35
C ARG A 35 8.44 -11.12 -1.16
N GLU A 36 9.60 -11.49 -1.70
CA GLU A 36 9.85 -11.47 -3.14
C GLU A 36 8.93 -12.44 -3.88
N GLU A 37 8.79 -13.68 -3.39
CA GLU A 37 7.88 -14.68 -3.95
C GLU A 37 6.42 -14.21 -3.91
N LEU A 38 5.98 -13.57 -2.82
CA LEU A 38 4.64 -12.99 -2.74
C LEU A 38 4.46 -11.82 -3.72
N THR A 39 5.48 -10.99 -3.90
CA THR A 39 5.45 -9.89 -4.87
C THR A 39 5.25 -10.42 -6.29
N GLU A 40 6.07 -11.39 -6.70
CA GLU A 40 5.98 -12.00 -8.03
C GLU A 40 4.65 -12.76 -8.23
N TRP A 41 4.15 -13.42 -7.19
CA TRP A 41 2.85 -14.09 -7.22
C TRP A 41 1.70 -13.11 -7.43
N ILE A 42 1.69 -11.97 -6.75
CA ILE A 42 0.66 -10.93 -6.93
C ILE A 42 0.72 -10.37 -8.36
N LEU A 43 1.91 -10.08 -8.88
CA LEU A 43 2.11 -9.58 -10.24
C LEU A 43 1.62 -10.58 -11.29
N ASP A 44 1.96 -11.86 -11.14
CA ASP A 44 1.48 -12.94 -12.01
C ASP A 44 -0.05 -13.08 -11.94
N LEU A 45 -0.61 -13.12 -10.73
CA LEU A 45 -2.04 -13.28 -10.54
C LEU A 45 -2.83 -12.11 -11.18
N GLU A 46 -2.41 -10.87 -10.92
CA GLU A 46 -3.15 -9.70 -11.41
C GLU A 46 -2.96 -9.50 -12.92
N PHE A 47 -1.71 -9.46 -13.41
CA PHE A 47 -1.43 -9.09 -14.79
C PHE A 47 -1.46 -10.26 -15.78
N ARG A 48 -1.09 -11.48 -15.36
CA ARG A 48 -1.10 -12.65 -16.24
C ARG A 48 -2.39 -13.45 -16.12
N HIS A 49 -2.81 -13.79 -14.90
CA HIS A 49 -4.01 -14.63 -14.71
C HIS A 49 -5.31 -13.84 -14.91
N PHE A 50 -5.49 -12.71 -14.22
CA PHE A 50 -6.68 -11.86 -14.38
C PHE A 50 -6.62 -10.94 -15.60
N GLY A 51 -5.41 -10.67 -16.12
CA GLY A 51 -5.23 -9.87 -17.33
C GLY A 51 -5.66 -8.41 -17.16
N ILE A 52 -5.56 -7.86 -15.94
CA ILE A 52 -5.81 -6.43 -15.76
C ILE A 52 -4.68 -5.62 -16.43
N PRO A 53 -4.93 -4.40 -16.92
CA PRO A 53 -3.93 -3.62 -17.64
C PRO A 53 -2.68 -3.35 -16.80
N VAL A 54 -1.50 -3.53 -17.38
CA VAL A 54 -0.25 -3.06 -16.78
C VAL A 54 -0.20 -1.52 -16.90
N PRO A 55 0.07 -0.78 -15.82
CA PRO A 55 0.09 0.68 -15.87
C PRO A 55 1.36 1.18 -16.57
N ASP A 56 1.24 2.22 -17.40
CA ASP A 56 2.40 2.86 -18.04
C ASP A 56 3.26 3.64 -17.03
N LEU A 57 2.65 4.13 -15.95
CA LEU A 57 3.32 4.90 -14.90
C LEU A 57 2.70 4.62 -13.53
N ASN A 58 3.54 4.35 -12.54
CA ASN A 58 3.16 4.33 -11.14
C ASN A 58 3.76 5.54 -10.41
N ILE A 59 2.91 6.34 -9.76
CA ILE A 59 3.35 7.50 -8.98
C ILE A 59 3.22 7.16 -7.49
N PHE A 60 4.36 7.02 -6.82
CA PHE A 60 4.39 6.90 -5.36
C PHE A 60 4.56 8.27 -4.70
N LEU A 61 3.53 8.71 -3.97
CA LEU A 61 3.57 9.94 -3.20
C LEU A 61 4.14 9.66 -1.79
N ASP A 62 5.46 9.80 -1.64
CA ASP A 62 6.11 9.68 -0.34
C ASP A 62 5.86 10.95 0.51
N VAL A 63 5.28 10.76 1.69
CA VAL A 63 5.01 11.85 2.64
C VAL A 63 5.75 11.59 3.96
N PRO A 64 6.22 12.65 4.66
CA PRO A 64 6.88 12.45 5.94
C PRO A 64 5.97 11.73 6.93
N PHE A 65 6.49 10.68 7.57
CA PHE A 65 5.71 9.80 8.46
C PHE A 65 5.03 10.57 9.62
N ALA A 66 5.61 11.70 10.05
CA ALA A 66 5.03 12.58 11.06
C ALA A 66 3.60 13.06 10.70
N PHE A 67 3.27 13.20 9.41
CA PHE A 67 1.91 13.54 8.98
C PHE A 67 0.94 12.37 9.15
N THR A 68 1.39 11.14 8.85
CA THR A 68 0.59 9.92 9.01
C THR A 68 0.29 9.66 10.48
N GLU A 69 1.28 9.81 11.35
CA GLU A 69 1.11 9.72 12.81
C GLU A 69 0.08 10.74 13.32
N LYS A 70 0.24 12.02 12.95
CA LYS A 70 -0.70 13.07 13.34
C LYS A 70 -2.13 12.81 12.86
N LYS A 71 -2.32 12.30 11.63
CA LYS A 71 -3.66 12.00 11.07
C LYS A 71 -4.32 10.79 11.74
N LEU A 72 -3.54 9.76 12.07
CA LEU A 72 -4.02 8.58 12.81
C LEU A 72 -4.39 8.93 14.25
N LEU A 73 -3.69 9.89 14.87
CA LEU A 73 -4.02 10.40 16.20
C LEU A 73 -5.25 11.32 16.20
N LEU A 74 -5.41 12.18 15.19
CA LEU A 74 -6.51 13.15 15.10
C LEU A 74 -7.86 12.54 14.69
N SER A 75 -7.86 11.49 13.87
CA SER A 75 -9.10 10.86 13.36
C SER A 75 -9.94 10.14 14.45
N ARG A 76 -9.45 10.03 15.68
CA ARG A 76 -10.07 9.25 16.77
C ARG A 76 -10.25 10.02 18.07
N THR A 77 -10.27 11.36 18.02
CA THR A 77 -10.50 12.23 19.21
C THR A 77 -11.97 12.35 19.65
N GLY A 78 -12.91 11.66 18.99
CA GLY A 78 -14.32 11.60 19.42
C GLY A 78 -14.53 10.56 20.52
N ASP A 79 -14.87 11.01 21.73
CA ASP A 79 -15.46 10.36 22.93
C ASP A 79 -15.11 8.91 23.36
N ASP A 80 -14.30 8.14 22.64
CA ASP A 80 -14.01 6.73 22.93
C ASP A 80 -12.90 6.51 23.98
N ARG A 81 -12.54 7.56 24.73
CA ARG A 81 -11.38 7.56 25.63
C ARG A 81 -11.66 7.09 27.06
N LYS A 82 -12.86 6.61 27.40
CA LYS A 82 -13.15 6.11 28.75
C LYS A 82 -12.88 4.62 28.97
N TYR A 83 -12.73 3.81 27.92
CA TYR A 83 -12.62 2.34 28.06
C TYR A 83 -11.19 1.79 27.83
N LEU A 84 -10.29 2.55 27.21
CA LEU A 84 -8.96 2.08 26.78
C LEU A 84 -7.89 2.28 27.86
N GLY A 85 -8.15 1.82 29.09
CA GLY A 85 -7.23 1.93 30.24
C GLY A 85 -5.81 1.41 29.96
N GLY A 86 -4.95 2.25 29.40
CA GLY A 86 -3.53 1.96 29.15
C GLY A 86 -3.20 1.28 27.81
N THR A 87 -4.02 1.42 26.76
CA THR A 87 -3.86 0.66 25.49
C THR A 87 -2.80 1.28 24.56
N ARG A 88 -1.51 1.04 24.81
CA ARG A 88 -0.40 1.38 23.89
C ARG A 88 -0.31 0.47 22.66
N ASP A 89 -0.70 -0.79 22.78
CA ASP A 89 -0.37 -1.84 21.79
C ASP A 89 -0.97 -1.62 20.39
N ILE A 90 -2.29 -1.43 20.30
CA ILE A 90 -3.00 -1.44 19.00
C ILE A 90 -2.58 -0.24 18.13
N HIS A 91 -2.21 0.87 18.77
CA HIS A 91 -1.74 2.08 18.08
C HIS A 91 -0.31 1.93 17.60
N GLU A 92 0.56 1.39 18.44
CA GLU A 92 1.96 1.13 18.08
C GLU A 92 2.05 0.09 16.97
N GLU A 93 1.27 -1.00 17.02
CA GLU A 93 1.19 -2.00 15.96
C GLU A 93 0.71 -1.41 14.64
N SER A 94 -0.32 -0.56 14.65
CA SER A 94 -0.80 0.11 13.44
C SER A 94 0.24 1.05 12.84
N LEU A 95 0.95 1.82 13.68
CA LEU A 95 2.02 2.73 13.23
C LEU A 95 3.23 1.96 12.69
N LEU A 96 3.65 0.89 13.38
CA LEU A 96 4.74 0.01 12.93
C LEU A 96 4.37 -0.64 11.59
N PHE A 97 3.13 -1.11 11.45
CA PHE A 97 2.65 -1.66 10.18
C PHE A 97 2.66 -0.62 9.07
N GLN A 98 2.20 0.62 9.32
CA GLN A 98 2.27 1.69 8.31
C GLN A 98 3.71 2.06 7.93
N LYS A 99 4.68 1.96 8.87
CA LYS A 99 6.11 2.11 8.55
C LYS A 99 6.58 1.00 7.61
N LYS A 100 6.26 -0.26 7.92
CA LYS A 100 6.59 -1.41 7.04
C LYS A 100 5.98 -1.25 5.65
N VAL A 101 4.73 -0.82 5.54
CA VAL A 101 4.08 -0.56 4.24
C VAL A 101 4.82 0.51 3.45
N ARG A 102 5.23 1.61 4.09
CA ARG A 102 6.02 2.67 3.45
C ARG A 102 7.39 2.15 2.97
N GLU A 103 8.06 1.34 3.78
CA GLU A 103 9.33 0.72 3.41
C GLU A 103 9.19 -0.15 2.15
N VAL A 104 8.14 -0.97 2.06
CA VAL A 104 7.87 -1.76 0.85
C VAL A 104 7.60 -0.86 -0.35
N TYR A 105 6.83 0.21 -0.22
CA TYR A 105 6.66 1.17 -1.32
C TYR A 105 7.97 1.81 -1.77
N LEU A 106 8.86 2.17 -0.84
CA LEU A 106 10.18 2.71 -1.15
C LEU A 106 11.06 1.69 -1.88
N GLN A 107 10.95 0.41 -1.54
CA GLN A 107 11.65 -0.67 -2.25
C GLN A 107 11.09 -0.85 -3.67
N LEU A 108 9.76 -0.89 -3.82
CA LEU A 108 9.10 -1.00 -5.11
C LEU A 108 9.41 0.17 -6.04
N ALA A 109 9.44 1.41 -5.51
CA ALA A 109 9.79 2.60 -6.29
C ALA A 109 11.25 2.64 -6.77
N ARG A 110 12.11 1.77 -6.22
CA ARG A 110 13.52 1.62 -6.61
C ARG A 110 13.76 0.41 -7.52
N ARG A 111 12.77 -0.47 -7.70
CA ARG A 111 12.88 -1.53 -8.72
C ARG A 111 12.95 -0.82 -10.07
N GLU A 112 14.01 -1.13 -10.82
CA GLU A 112 14.05 -0.86 -12.25
C GLU A 112 13.31 -2.02 -12.91
N ASP A 113 12.20 -1.71 -13.60
CA ASP A 113 11.50 -2.64 -14.49
C ASP A 113 12.23 -2.79 -15.83
#